data_AF-A0A7C1JCK8-F1
#
_entry.id   AF-A0A7C1JCK8-F1
#
_cell.length_a   1.000
_cell.length_b   1.000
_cell.length_c   1.000
_cell.angle_alpha   90.00
_cell.angle_beta   90.00
_cell.angle_gamma   90.00
#
_symmetry.space_group_name_H-M   'P 1'
#
loop_
_entity.id
_entity.type
_entity.pdbx_description
1 polymer ?
#
loop_
_entity_poly.entity_id
_entity_poly.type
_entity_poly.pdbx_seq_one_letter_code
_entity_poly.pdbx_strand_id
1 'polypeptide(L)'
;MGARFLKRPAHRARCAHLAGDEMEPPIFVGLDLAWSERNRTGAAIIRNETLLDVTGELTDDASIERWLAQHLSPSVSAVIGIDAPLRVPNEHGRRRADHELSLEWGRLGAGAYPANRRLLARNHLVRGEALVERLSRCFGFVECAPIPHMGKGRYICEVFPHPAHVALFALPRILQYKRKPGRTLATIAAEFARYQQLLGTLEDADPPLRGLGSLLTIDAGQLRGRRLKALEETLDAVTCAYVVWFAWYRGPRYQRIYGSVAEGHILVPSLEPVN
;
A
#
# COMPACT_ATOMS: atom_id res chain seq x y z
N MET A 1 -9.18 24.60 4.99
CA MET A 1 -9.71 23.46 5.76
C MET A 1 -8.56 22.51 6.03
N GLY A 2 -8.01 22.55 7.25
CA GLY A 2 -6.84 21.76 7.61
C GLY A 2 -7.19 20.28 7.69
N ALA A 3 -6.32 19.42 7.14
CA ALA A 3 -6.40 17.98 7.28
C ALA A 3 -6.50 17.62 8.77
N ARG A 4 -7.53 16.86 9.15
CA ARG A 4 -7.65 16.29 10.50
C ARG A 4 -6.64 15.15 10.62
N PHE A 5 -5.39 15.49 10.87
CA PHE A 5 -4.44 14.51 11.39
C PHE A 5 -4.82 14.21 12.84
N LEU A 6 -4.88 12.93 13.20
CA LEU A 6 -4.71 12.53 14.58
C LEU A 6 -3.26 12.90 14.95
N LYS A 7 -3.08 14.13 15.42
CA LYS A 7 -1.82 14.59 15.97
C LYS A 7 -1.46 13.67 17.12
N ARG A 8 -0.20 13.23 17.16
CA ARG A 8 0.37 12.50 18.30
C ARG A 8 -0.09 13.16 19.62
N PRO A 9 -0.78 12.46 20.54
CA PRO A 9 -1.09 13.03 21.83
C PRO A 9 0.22 13.31 22.60
N ALA A 10 0.28 14.45 23.30
CA ALA A 10 1.43 14.88 24.08
C ALA A 10 1.54 14.08 25.39
N HIS A 11 1.83 12.78 25.34
CA HIS A 11 2.26 12.01 26.52
C HIS A 11 3.19 10.88 26.10
N ARG A 12 4.50 11.06 26.34
CA ARG A 12 5.50 9.98 26.26
C ARG A 12 5.54 9.27 27.62
N ALA A 13 5.04 8.04 27.68
CA ALA A 13 5.62 7.05 28.58
C ALA A 13 6.71 6.32 27.79
N ARG A 14 7.98 6.52 28.15
CA ARG A 14 9.04 5.61 27.72
C ARG A 14 8.85 4.33 28.50
N CYS A 15 8.33 3.28 27.87
CA CYS A 15 8.44 1.94 28.45
C CYS A 15 9.92 1.54 28.39
N ALA A 16 10.54 1.45 29.56
CA ALA A 16 11.83 0.77 29.70
C ALA A 16 11.64 -0.70 29.28
N HIS A 17 12.38 -1.13 28.26
CA HIS A 17 12.39 -2.52 27.83
C HIS A 17 13.26 -3.33 28.80
N LEU A 18 12.64 -4.26 29.51
CA LEU A 18 13.35 -5.32 30.22
C LEU A 18 13.81 -6.34 29.16
N ALA A 19 15.11 -6.66 29.19
CA ALA A 19 15.74 -7.58 28.25
C ALA A 19 15.09 -8.97 28.30
N GLY A 20 14.36 -9.29 27.23
CA GLY A 20 13.82 -10.62 26.94
C GLY A 20 13.73 -10.75 25.43
N ASP A 21 14.61 -11.58 24.86
CA ASP A 21 14.68 -11.99 23.44
C ASP A 21 14.14 -10.93 22.45
N GLU A 22 14.93 -9.87 22.22
CA GLU A 22 14.53 -8.76 21.33
C GLU A 22 14.35 -9.29 19.90
N MET A 23 13.11 -9.68 19.57
CA MET A 23 12.74 -10.01 18.22
C MET A 23 13.00 -8.79 17.32
N GLU A 24 13.61 -9.06 16.17
CA GLU A 24 13.93 -8.05 15.17
C GLU A 24 12.69 -7.19 14.84
N PRO A 25 12.79 -5.85 14.78
CA PRO A 25 11.63 -5.00 14.54
C PRO A 25 10.91 -5.37 13.23
N PRO A 26 9.56 -5.40 13.23
CA PRO A 26 8.81 -5.82 12.06
C PRO A 26 9.07 -4.90 10.87
N ILE A 27 8.98 -5.47 9.68
CA ILE A 27 9.05 -4.69 8.43
C ILE A 27 7.68 -4.59 7.78
N PHE A 28 7.42 -3.46 7.16
CA PHE A 28 6.19 -3.18 6.43
C PHE A 28 6.55 -2.90 4.98
N VAL A 29 6.04 -3.73 4.09
CA VAL A 29 6.34 -3.70 2.67
C VAL A 29 5.12 -3.17 1.94
N GLY A 30 5.35 -2.29 0.98
CA GLY A 30 4.33 -1.90 0.01
C GLY A 30 4.76 -2.26 -1.39
N LEU A 31 3.82 -2.78 -2.18
CA LEU A 31 3.99 -3.07 -3.60
C LEU A 31 2.90 -2.37 -4.42
N ASP A 32 3.27 -1.53 -5.39
CA ASP A 32 2.37 -1.11 -6.48
C ASP A 32 2.55 -2.12 -7.62
N LEU A 33 1.74 -3.19 -7.62
CA LEU A 33 1.98 -4.34 -8.46
C LEU A 33 1.34 -4.16 -9.83
N ALA A 34 2.17 -3.93 -10.84
CA ALA A 34 1.66 -3.89 -12.20
C ALA A 34 1.10 -5.26 -12.64
N TRP A 35 -0.01 -5.26 -13.37
CA TRP A 35 -0.69 -6.49 -13.80
C TRP A 35 0.12 -7.36 -14.78
N SER A 36 1.19 -6.83 -15.36
CA SER A 36 2.08 -7.53 -16.28
C SER A 36 3.54 -7.24 -15.93
N GLU A 37 4.38 -8.27 -16.00
CA GLU A 37 5.83 -8.18 -15.75
C GLU A 37 6.58 -7.26 -16.72
N ARG A 38 5.97 -6.92 -17.87
CA ARG A 38 6.52 -5.93 -18.81
C ARG A 38 6.49 -4.51 -18.26
N ASN A 39 5.62 -4.27 -17.27
CA ASN A 39 5.46 -2.99 -16.60
C ASN A 39 6.21 -3.02 -15.28
N ARG A 40 6.66 -1.84 -14.86
CA ARG A 40 7.38 -1.68 -13.60
C ARG A 40 6.44 -1.82 -12.42
N THR A 41 6.98 -2.32 -11.32
CA THR A 41 6.34 -2.46 -10.01
C THR A 41 7.11 -1.61 -9.02
N GLY A 42 6.36 -0.82 -8.24
CA GLY A 42 6.92 -0.08 -7.11
C GLY A 42 7.10 -0.97 -5.89
N ALA A 43 8.13 -0.71 -5.10
CA ALA A 43 8.32 -1.34 -3.80
C ALA A 43 8.87 -0.36 -2.76
N ALA A 44 8.46 -0.54 -1.50
CA ALA A 44 8.91 0.26 -0.37
C ALA A 44 9.04 -0.58 0.90
N ILE A 45 10.09 -0.35 1.70
CA ILE A 45 10.28 -0.94 3.04
C ILE A 45 10.17 0.17 4.09
N ILE A 46 9.26 -0.01 5.04
CA ILE A 46 9.20 0.75 6.28
C ILE A 46 9.65 -0.14 7.43
N ARG A 47 10.51 0.37 8.30
CA ARG A 47 10.94 -0.28 9.54
C ARG A 47 11.29 0.79 10.56
N ASN A 48 10.98 0.56 11.84
CA ASN A 48 11.26 1.54 12.90
C ASN A 48 10.76 2.95 12.57
N GLU A 49 9.50 3.06 12.13
CA GLU A 49 8.86 4.33 11.74
C GLU A 49 9.57 5.08 10.59
N THR A 50 10.45 4.42 9.83
CA THR A 50 11.29 5.06 8.81
C THR A 50 11.23 4.30 7.50
N LEU A 51 11.14 5.04 6.38
CA LEU A 51 11.30 4.50 5.04
C LEU A 51 12.78 4.13 4.82
N LEU A 52 13.07 2.83 4.69
CA LEU A 52 14.44 2.32 4.58
C LEU A 52 14.91 2.13 3.14
N ASP A 53 14.03 1.64 2.27
CA ASP A 53 14.37 1.31 0.89
C ASP A 53 13.15 1.51 -0.01
N VAL A 54 13.38 1.97 -1.24
CA VAL A 54 12.34 2.18 -2.26
C VAL A 54 12.88 1.97 -3.66
N THR A 55 12.01 1.47 -4.53
CA THR A 55 12.30 1.36 -5.96
C THR A 55 11.01 1.45 -6.77
N GLY A 56 11.09 2.04 -7.96
CA GLY A 56 9.99 2.09 -8.93
C GLY A 56 10.31 1.31 -10.20
N GLU A 57 11.26 0.37 -10.11
CA GLU A 57 11.91 -0.25 -11.27
C GLU A 57 11.89 -1.78 -11.27
N LEU A 58 11.27 -2.43 -10.29
CA LEU A 58 11.11 -3.89 -10.30
C LEU A 58 10.24 -4.31 -11.49
N THR A 59 10.43 -5.51 -11.99
CA THR A 59 9.71 -6.01 -13.17
C THR A 59 8.99 -7.30 -12.87
N ASP A 60 9.68 -8.43 -12.94
CA ASP A 60 9.12 -9.77 -12.74
C ASP A 60 9.08 -10.18 -11.25
N ASP A 61 8.38 -11.27 -10.95
CA ASP A 61 8.20 -11.74 -9.58
C ASP A 61 9.52 -12.20 -8.93
N ALA A 62 10.50 -12.62 -9.74
CA ALA A 62 11.84 -12.98 -9.26
C ALA A 62 12.66 -11.74 -8.84
N SER A 63 12.45 -10.59 -9.47
CA SER A 63 13.04 -9.31 -9.06
C SER A 63 12.45 -8.83 -7.73
N ILE A 64 11.13 -9.02 -7.53
CA ILE A 64 10.45 -8.73 -6.27
C ILE A 64 10.99 -9.61 -5.15
N GLU A 65 11.07 -10.93 -5.38
CA GLU A 65 11.61 -11.88 -4.40
C GLU A 65 13.04 -11.53 -3.98
N ARG A 66 13.94 -11.28 -4.95
CA ARG A 66 15.34 -10.93 -4.66
C ARG A 66 15.46 -9.62 -3.89
N TRP A 67 14.62 -8.64 -4.19
CA TRP A 67 14.60 -7.38 -3.46
C TRP A 67 14.09 -7.57 -2.03
N LEU A 68 13.01 -8.34 -1.83
CA LEU A 68 12.49 -8.67 -0.50
C LEU A 68 13.49 -9.48 0.35
N ALA A 69 14.21 -10.41 -0.25
CA ALA A 69 15.19 -11.25 0.44
C ALA A 69 16.35 -10.44 1.07
N GLN A 70 16.60 -9.21 0.62
CA GLN A 70 17.60 -8.32 1.23
C GLN A 70 17.16 -7.79 2.59
N HIS A 71 15.86 -7.82 2.88
CA HIS A 71 15.26 -7.23 4.08
C HIS A 71 14.60 -8.27 4.99
N LEU A 72 14.32 -9.48 4.49
CA LEU A 72 13.66 -10.57 5.22
C LEU A 72 14.68 -11.57 5.79
N SER A 73 15.00 -11.46 7.08
CA SER A 73 15.65 -12.53 7.85
C SER A 73 14.65 -13.65 8.18
N PRO A 74 15.04 -14.87 8.61
CA PRO A 74 14.06 -15.89 9.03
C PRO A 74 13.21 -15.50 10.26
N SER A 75 13.75 -14.67 11.16
CA SER A 75 13.11 -14.30 12.44
C SER A 75 12.26 -13.04 12.37
N VAL A 76 12.37 -12.22 11.32
CA VAL A 76 11.61 -10.97 11.22
C VAL A 76 10.13 -11.23 10.87
N SER A 77 9.24 -10.60 11.64
CA SER A 77 7.82 -10.45 11.31
C SER A 77 7.64 -9.43 10.19
N ALA A 78 6.69 -9.66 9.29
CA ALA A 78 6.53 -8.78 8.13
C ALA A 78 5.06 -8.64 7.71
N VAL A 79 4.71 -7.47 7.18
CA VAL A 79 3.38 -7.24 6.61
C VAL A 79 3.54 -6.62 5.23
N ILE A 80 2.92 -7.21 4.21
CA ILE A 80 2.97 -6.70 2.83
C ILE A 80 1.59 -6.19 2.43
N GLY A 81 1.52 -4.93 2.00
CA GLY A 81 0.39 -4.37 1.28
C GLY A 81 0.65 -4.39 -0.22
N ILE A 82 -0.26 -4.99 -1.00
CA ILE A 82 -0.13 -5.08 -2.45
C ILE A 82 -1.29 -4.36 -3.13
N ASP A 83 -1.01 -3.36 -3.98
CA ASP A 83 -2.00 -2.76 -4.89
C ASP A 83 -2.18 -3.64 -6.13
N ALA A 84 -2.89 -4.75 -5.94
CA ALA A 84 -3.40 -5.58 -7.02
C ALA A 84 -4.43 -6.59 -6.48
N PRO A 85 -5.38 -7.03 -7.31
CA PRO A 85 -6.26 -8.14 -6.97
C PRO A 85 -5.48 -9.42 -6.62
N LEU A 86 -5.63 -9.90 -5.38
CA LEU A 86 -4.91 -11.09 -4.88
C LEU A 86 -5.70 -12.40 -5.01
N ARG A 87 -7.03 -12.29 -5.14
CA ARG A 87 -7.94 -13.39 -5.50
C ARG A 87 -9.01 -12.88 -6.45
N VAL A 88 -9.20 -13.59 -7.55
CA VAL A 88 -10.10 -13.21 -8.64
C VAL A 88 -10.92 -14.44 -9.08
N PRO A 89 -11.97 -14.79 -8.33
CA PRO A 89 -12.75 -16.01 -8.60
C PRO A 89 -13.67 -15.89 -9.82
N ASN A 90 -14.00 -14.66 -10.23
CA ASN A 90 -14.96 -14.39 -11.29
C ASN A 90 -14.30 -14.30 -12.68
N GLU A 91 -14.94 -14.93 -13.67
CA GLU A 91 -14.53 -14.85 -15.07
C GLU A 91 -14.82 -13.46 -15.68
N HIS A 92 -15.96 -12.86 -15.32
CA HIS A 92 -16.44 -11.57 -15.86
C HIS A 92 -16.97 -10.66 -14.76
N GLY A 93 -17.27 -9.41 -15.13
CA GLY A 93 -17.88 -8.44 -14.23
C GLY A 93 -16.91 -7.97 -13.15
N ARG A 94 -17.45 -7.71 -11.97
CA ARG A 94 -16.72 -7.22 -10.79
C ARG A 94 -16.77 -8.29 -9.70
N ARG A 95 -15.66 -8.53 -9.00
CA ARG A 95 -15.70 -9.31 -7.76
C ARG A 95 -16.39 -8.51 -6.65
N ARG A 96 -16.78 -9.21 -5.59
CA ARG A 96 -17.49 -8.64 -4.44
C ARG A 96 -16.74 -7.47 -3.81
N ALA A 97 -15.45 -7.60 -3.56
CA ALA A 97 -14.62 -6.53 -2.97
C ALA A 97 -14.64 -5.24 -3.81
N ASP A 98 -14.48 -5.34 -5.14
CA ASP A 98 -14.51 -4.15 -6.01
C ASP A 98 -15.87 -3.45 -5.97
N HIS A 99 -16.95 -4.25 -5.93
CA HIS A 99 -18.31 -3.73 -5.87
C HIS A 99 -18.56 -2.96 -4.58
N GLU A 100 -18.31 -3.60 -3.43
CA GLU A 100 -18.54 -3.02 -2.11
C GLU A 100 -17.68 -1.76 -1.91
N LEU A 101 -16.40 -1.81 -2.29
CA LEU A 101 -15.53 -0.64 -2.24
C LEU A 101 -16.07 0.49 -3.12
N SER A 102 -16.51 0.19 -4.35
CA SER A 102 -17.00 1.21 -5.27
C SER A 102 -18.31 1.86 -4.81
N LEU A 103 -19.15 1.15 -4.06
CA LEU A 103 -20.35 1.74 -3.46
C LEU A 103 -20.01 2.84 -2.45
N GLU A 104 -18.97 2.62 -1.63
CA GLU A 104 -18.57 3.58 -0.59
C GLU A 104 -17.72 4.73 -1.16
N TRP A 105 -16.73 4.39 -2.00
CA TRP A 105 -15.67 5.31 -2.42
C TRP A 105 -15.88 5.92 -3.81
N GLY A 106 -16.83 5.39 -4.60
CA GLY A 106 -17.07 5.81 -5.99
C GLY A 106 -17.38 7.30 -6.13
N ARG A 107 -18.19 7.87 -5.22
CA ARG A 107 -18.53 9.31 -5.22
C ARG A 107 -17.31 10.22 -5.02
N LEU A 108 -16.25 9.70 -4.41
CA LEU A 108 -14.99 10.42 -4.16
C LEU A 108 -13.97 10.21 -5.29
N GLY A 109 -14.35 9.47 -6.34
CA GLY A 109 -13.48 9.08 -7.45
C GLY A 109 -12.53 7.92 -7.11
N ALA A 110 -12.73 7.25 -5.97
CA ALA A 110 -11.89 6.17 -5.45
C ALA A 110 -12.52 4.77 -5.62
N GLY A 111 -13.40 4.61 -6.62
CA GLY A 111 -13.96 3.29 -6.95
C GLY A 111 -12.91 2.37 -7.59
N ALA A 112 -13.03 1.07 -7.34
CA ALA A 112 -12.18 0.05 -7.94
C ALA A 112 -12.56 -0.19 -9.41
N TYR A 113 -11.56 -0.44 -10.24
CA TYR A 113 -11.80 -0.98 -11.57
C TYR A 113 -12.15 -2.47 -11.45
N PRO A 114 -13.15 -2.99 -12.19
CA PRO A 114 -13.54 -4.39 -12.08
C PRO A 114 -12.39 -5.36 -12.35
N ALA A 115 -12.03 -6.15 -11.35
CA ALA A 115 -11.12 -7.27 -11.47
C ALA A 115 -11.91 -8.52 -11.91
N ASN A 116 -11.45 -9.15 -12.98
CA ASN A 116 -11.93 -10.45 -13.44
C ASN A 116 -10.85 -11.14 -14.28
N ARG A 117 -10.98 -12.46 -14.46
CA ARG A 117 -9.98 -13.26 -15.17
C ARG A 117 -9.84 -12.89 -16.63
N ARG A 118 -10.90 -12.49 -17.35
CA ARG A 118 -10.77 -12.02 -18.74
C ARG A 118 -9.85 -10.80 -18.88
N LEU A 119 -9.86 -9.89 -17.90
CA LEU A 119 -9.04 -8.69 -17.93
C LEU A 119 -7.60 -8.97 -17.46
N LEU A 120 -7.48 -9.69 -16.35
CA LEU A 120 -6.22 -9.83 -15.62
C LEU A 120 -5.40 -11.06 -16.00
N ALA A 121 -6.06 -12.18 -16.33
CA ALA A 121 -5.34 -13.42 -16.54
C ALA A 121 -4.52 -13.37 -17.83
N ARG A 122 -3.28 -13.84 -17.74
CA ARG A 122 -2.40 -14.09 -18.88
C ARG A 122 -1.90 -15.51 -18.76
N ASN A 123 -2.07 -16.31 -19.82
CA ASN A 123 -1.80 -17.75 -19.78
C ASN A 123 -2.51 -18.44 -18.59
N HIS A 124 -3.79 -18.10 -18.38
CA HIS A 124 -4.63 -18.60 -17.29
C HIS A 124 -4.18 -18.23 -15.85
N LEU A 125 -3.21 -17.33 -15.70
CA LEU A 125 -2.68 -16.93 -14.40
C LEU A 125 -2.97 -15.45 -14.12
N VAL A 126 -3.49 -15.16 -12.93
CA VAL A 126 -3.57 -13.79 -12.39
C VAL A 126 -2.30 -13.52 -11.59
N ARG A 127 -1.59 -12.43 -11.94
CA ARG A 127 -0.28 -12.13 -11.35
C ARG A 127 -0.30 -11.99 -9.83
N GLY A 128 -1.32 -11.32 -9.26
CA GLY A 128 -1.46 -11.18 -7.81
C GLY A 128 -1.60 -12.54 -7.10
N GLU A 129 -2.40 -13.46 -7.65
CA GLU A 129 -2.55 -14.82 -7.13
C GLU A 129 -1.23 -15.60 -7.15
N ALA A 130 -0.49 -15.49 -8.26
CA ALA A 130 0.82 -16.13 -8.43
C ALA A 130 1.88 -15.60 -7.45
N LEU A 131 1.92 -14.28 -7.27
CA LEU A 131 2.86 -13.65 -6.35
C LEU A 131 2.57 -14.06 -4.90
N VAL A 132 1.30 -14.12 -4.49
CA VAL A 132 0.92 -14.60 -3.16
C VAL A 132 1.39 -16.03 -2.92
N GLU A 133 1.14 -16.94 -3.87
CA GLU A 133 1.59 -18.33 -3.75
C GLU A 133 3.11 -18.40 -3.62
N ARG A 134 3.82 -17.63 -4.44
CA ARG A 134 5.29 -17.56 -4.43
C ARG A 134 5.83 -17.04 -3.10
N LEU A 135 5.30 -15.93 -2.59
CA LEU A 135 5.74 -15.32 -1.33
C LEU A 135 5.40 -16.20 -0.12
N SER A 136 4.27 -16.91 -0.17
CA SER A 136 3.92 -17.92 0.83
C SER A 136 4.93 -19.06 0.86
N ARG A 137 5.31 -19.59 -0.32
CA ARG A 137 6.31 -20.66 -0.43
C ARG A 137 7.72 -20.23 -0.02
N CYS A 138 8.19 -19.07 -0.49
CA CYS A 138 9.58 -18.65 -0.27
C CYS A 138 9.80 -18.05 1.11
N PHE A 139 8.80 -17.36 1.68
CA PHE A 139 8.97 -16.59 2.91
C PHE A 139 7.92 -16.88 3.98
N GLY A 140 6.99 -17.82 3.78
CA GLY A 140 6.00 -18.19 4.79
C GLY A 140 4.92 -17.15 5.04
N PHE A 141 4.63 -16.28 4.06
CA PHE A 141 3.52 -15.33 4.16
C PHE A 141 2.16 -16.02 4.09
N VAL A 142 1.19 -15.45 4.79
CA VAL A 142 -0.21 -15.86 4.79
C VAL A 142 -1.09 -14.65 4.48
N GLU A 143 -2.06 -14.79 3.59
CA GLU A 143 -3.04 -13.73 3.36
C GLU A 143 -3.88 -13.50 4.61
N CYS A 144 -4.03 -12.23 5.01
CA CYS A 144 -4.72 -11.89 6.25
C CYS A 144 -5.40 -10.52 6.16
N ALA A 145 -6.73 -10.55 6.30
CA ALA A 145 -7.57 -9.36 6.41
C ALA A 145 -8.71 -9.66 7.39
N PRO A 146 -8.86 -8.92 8.51
CA PRO A 146 -8.01 -7.80 8.93
C PRO A 146 -6.60 -8.24 9.38
N ILE A 147 -5.63 -7.35 9.26
CA ILE A 147 -4.27 -7.53 9.80
C ILE A 147 -4.33 -7.48 11.34
N PRO A 148 -3.75 -8.45 12.07
CA PRO A 148 -3.77 -8.46 13.53
C PRO A 148 -3.00 -7.28 14.15
N HIS A 149 -3.53 -6.73 15.24
CA HIS A 149 -2.87 -5.68 16.00
C HIS A 149 -1.55 -6.20 16.58
N MET A 150 -0.43 -5.53 16.25
CA MET A 150 0.91 -5.91 16.71
C MET A 150 1.25 -7.40 16.44
N GLY A 151 0.67 -7.99 15.39
CA GLY A 151 0.82 -9.40 15.06
C GLY A 151 2.27 -9.77 14.72
N LYS A 152 2.73 -10.92 15.20
CA LYS A 152 4.12 -11.39 15.03
C LYS A 152 4.35 -12.28 13.79
N GLY A 153 3.33 -12.45 12.95
CA GLY A 153 3.38 -13.30 11.77
C GLY A 153 3.94 -12.61 10.53
N ARG A 154 3.76 -13.30 9.40
CA ARG A 154 4.01 -12.78 8.05
C ARG A 154 2.70 -12.70 7.30
N TYR A 155 2.22 -11.48 7.10
CA TYR A 155 0.90 -11.25 6.52
C TYR A 155 0.99 -10.59 5.15
N ILE A 156 0.15 -10.99 4.22
CA ILE A 156 -0.09 -10.28 2.95
C ILE A 156 -1.53 -9.79 2.95
N CYS A 157 -1.74 -8.56 2.49
CA CYS A 157 -3.07 -7.99 2.33
C CYS A 157 -3.14 -7.20 1.02
N GLU A 158 -4.28 -7.32 0.34
CA GLU A 158 -4.62 -6.43 -0.76
C GLU A 158 -4.97 -5.05 -0.21
N VAL A 159 -4.37 -4.00 -0.77
CA VAL A 159 -4.62 -2.60 -0.41
C VAL A 159 -4.90 -1.80 -1.67
N PHE A 160 -5.50 -0.61 -1.53
CA PHE A 160 -5.80 0.25 -2.68
C PHE A 160 -5.45 1.72 -2.37
N PRO A 161 -4.40 2.31 -3.00
CA PRO A 161 -3.89 3.64 -2.68
C PRO A 161 -4.93 4.76 -2.81
N HIS A 162 -5.78 4.75 -3.83
CA HIS A 162 -6.76 5.83 -4.04
C HIS A 162 -7.71 6.05 -2.86
N PRO A 163 -8.47 5.05 -2.38
CA PRO A 163 -9.29 5.22 -1.18
C PRO A 163 -8.44 5.39 0.09
N ALA A 164 -7.23 4.81 0.15
CA ALA A 164 -6.33 5.02 1.29
C ALA A 164 -5.90 6.50 1.41
N HIS A 165 -5.55 7.19 0.31
CA HIS A 165 -5.25 8.63 0.33
C HIS A 165 -6.43 9.44 0.84
N VAL A 166 -7.63 9.12 0.36
CA VAL A 166 -8.85 9.81 0.77
C VAL A 166 -9.09 9.62 2.27
N ALA A 167 -8.93 8.39 2.78
CA ALA A 167 -9.13 8.06 4.19
C ALA A 167 -8.07 8.69 5.10
N LEU A 168 -6.78 8.46 4.81
CA LEU A 168 -5.67 8.89 5.66
C LEU A 168 -5.52 10.41 5.73
N PHE A 169 -5.78 11.10 4.61
CA PHE A 169 -5.61 12.54 4.52
C PHE A 169 -6.92 13.33 4.57
N ALA A 170 -8.04 12.65 4.84
CA ALA A 170 -9.39 13.22 4.87
C ALA A 170 -9.71 14.06 3.62
N LEU A 171 -9.34 13.56 2.43
CA LEU A 171 -9.51 14.30 1.19
C LEU A 171 -10.98 14.28 0.74
N PRO A 172 -11.47 15.36 0.12
CA PRO A 172 -12.82 15.37 -0.43
C PRO A 172 -12.95 14.49 -1.69
N ARG A 173 -11.85 14.21 -2.41
CA ARG A 173 -11.74 13.33 -3.59
C ARG A 173 -10.30 12.85 -3.78
N ILE A 174 -10.11 11.86 -4.64
CA ILE A 174 -8.79 11.33 -5.02
C ILE A 174 -7.82 12.39 -5.52
N LEU A 175 -6.53 12.10 -5.35
CA LEU A 175 -5.44 12.77 -6.04
C LEU A 175 -5.40 12.34 -7.51
N GLN A 176 -5.24 13.28 -8.43
CA GLN A 176 -5.31 13.08 -9.87
C GLN A 176 -3.93 13.01 -10.55
N TYR A 177 -2.95 12.41 -9.87
CA TYR A 177 -1.55 12.30 -10.32
C TYR A 177 -1.35 11.29 -11.45
N LYS A 178 -2.14 10.22 -11.53
CA LYS A 178 -2.03 9.23 -12.63
C LYS A 178 -2.46 9.83 -13.98
N ARG A 179 -1.74 9.50 -15.06
CA ARG A 179 -2.09 9.91 -16.43
C ARG A 179 -3.45 9.32 -16.84
N LYS A 180 -4.42 10.18 -17.16
CA LYS A 180 -5.74 9.80 -17.69
C LYS A 180 -6.21 10.84 -18.73
N PRO A 181 -7.11 10.45 -19.67
CA PRO A 181 -7.72 11.41 -20.59
C PRO A 181 -8.28 12.64 -19.85
N GLY A 182 -8.07 13.83 -20.41
CA GLY A 182 -8.50 15.10 -19.81
C GLY A 182 -7.55 15.71 -18.77
N ARG A 183 -6.40 15.08 -18.45
CA ARG A 183 -5.40 15.63 -17.53
C ARG A 183 -4.19 16.17 -18.28
N THR A 184 -3.84 17.44 -18.05
CA THR A 184 -2.63 18.06 -18.60
C THR A 184 -1.40 17.67 -17.79
N LEU A 185 -0.20 17.79 -18.38
CA LEU A 185 1.06 17.56 -17.65
C LEU A 185 1.22 18.48 -16.44
N ALA A 186 0.77 19.74 -16.56
CA ALA A 186 0.78 20.69 -15.45
C ALA A 186 -0.15 20.25 -14.31
N THR A 187 -1.36 19.76 -14.64
CA THR A 187 -2.30 19.22 -13.64
C THR A 187 -1.69 18.02 -12.92
N ILE A 188 -1.08 17.10 -13.67
CA ILE A 188 -0.42 15.92 -13.10
C ILE A 188 0.73 16.33 -12.17
N ALA A 189 1.60 17.25 -12.60
CA ALA A 189 2.71 17.72 -11.79
C ALA A 189 2.23 18.38 -10.48
N ALA A 190 1.18 19.20 -10.55
CA ALA A 190 0.58 19.83 -9.37
C ALA A 190 -0.01 18.79 -8.39
N GLU A 191 -0.66 17.74 -8.90
CA GLU A 191 -1.22 16.67 -8.07
C GLU A 191 -0.14 15.75 -7.49
N PHE A 192 0.99 15.55 -8.17
CA PHE A 192 2.18 14.92 -7.59
C PHE A 192 2.76 15.75 -6.45
N ALA A 193 2.94 17.05 -6.64
CA ALA A 193 3.44 17.93 -5.58
C ALA A 193 2.51 17.91 -4.36
N ARG A 194 1.19 17.93 -4.58
CA ARG A 194 0.19 17.77 -3.50
C ARG A 194 0.29 16.40 -2.83
N TYR A 195 0.48 15.32 -3.59
CA TYR A 195 0.68 13.98 -3.03
C TYR A 195 1.92 13.92 -2.14
N GLN A 196 3.06 14.41 -2.62
CA GLN A 196 4.30 14.49 -1.85
C GLN A 196 4.13 15.33 -0.58
N GLN A 197 3.46 16.49 -0.67
CA GLN A 197 3.15 17.31 0.52
C GLN A 197 2.33 16.52 1.55
N LEU A 198 1.32 15.77 1.12
CA LEU A 198 0.50 14.94 2.02
C LEU A 198 1.33 13.79 2.62
N LEU A 199 2.19 13.13 1.85
CA LEU A 199 3.12 12.14 2.42
C LEU A 199 4.06 12.77 3.46
N GLY A 200 4.52 14.01 3.24
CA GLY A 200 5.36 14.72 4.21
C GLY A 200 4.69 14.95 5.56
N THR A 201 3.36 15.08 5.61
CA THR A 201 2.64 15.22 6.88
C THR A 201 2.63 13.94 7.74
N LEU A 202 3.02 12.79 7.17
CA LEU A 202 3.10 11.53 7.90
C LEU A 202 4.21 11.53 8.96
N GLU A 203 5.18 12.46 8.89
CA GLU A 203 6.22 12.61 9.92
C GLU A 203 5.63 12.91 11.30
N ASP A 204 4.51 13.65 11.34
CA ASP A 204 3.78 14.06 12.55
C ASP A 204 2.52 13.21 12.83
N ALA A 205 2.24 12.21 11.98
CA ALA A 205 1.08 11.35 12.11
C ALA A 205 1.24 10.30 13.22
N ASP A 206 0.16 9.55 13.48
CA ASP A 206 0.13 8.43 14.43
C ASP A 206 -0.45 7.15 13.78
N PRO A 207 0.42 6.20 13.38
CA PRO A 207 1.87 6.18 13.59
C PRO A 207 2.66 7.09 12.62
N PRO A 208 3.86 7.56 13.01
CA PRO A 208 4.66 8.42 12.15
C PRO A 208 5.41 7.62 11.07
N LEU A 209 5.79 8.33 10.00
CA LEU A 209 6.70 7.86 8.96
C LEU A 209 7.76 8.92 8.64
N ARG A 210 9.03 8.58 8.84
CA ARG A 210 10.21 9.42 8.57
C ARG A 210 10.98 8.91 7.35
N GLY A 211 11.99 9.67 6.91
CA GLY A 211 12.90 9.26 5.83
C GLY A 211 12.38 9.54 4.41
N LEU A 212 11.26 10.26 4.27
CA LEU A 212 10.67 10.58 2.97
C LEU A 212 11.40 11.70 2.21
N GLY A 213 12.30 12.45 2.86
CA GLY A 213 12.82 13.74 2.37
C GLY A 213 13.29 13.76 0.92
N SER A 214 14.05 12.75 0.48
CA SER A 214 14.53 12.66 -0.91
C SER A 214 13.40 12.51 -1.93
N LEU A 215 12.33 11.79 -1.59
CA LEU A 215 11.16 11.61 -2.43
C LEU A 215 10.30 12.87 -2.48
N LEU A 216 10.23 13.65 -1.41
CA LEU A 216 9.40 14.86 -1.33
C LEU A 216 9.94 16.00 -2.19
N THR A 217 11.24 16.00 -2.49
CA THR A 217 11.91 17.07 -3.26
C THR A 217 11.93 16.83 -4.77
N ILE A 218 11.45 15.68 -5.25
CA ILE A 218 11.47 15.35 -6.69
C ILE A 218 10.39 16.17 -7.42
N ASP A 219 10.80 17.05 -8.34
CA ASP A 219 9.87 17.77 -9.21
C ASP A 219 9.37 16.86 -10.36
N ALA A 220 8.16 16.31 -10.18
CA ALA A 220 7.47 15.52 -11.20
C ALA A 220 7.27 16.29 -12.53
N GLY A 221 7.21 17.63 -12.48
CA GLY A 221 7.15 18.52 -13.63
C GLY A 221 8.35 18.42 -14.57
N GLN A 222 9.51 17.98 -14.06
CA GLN A 222 10.72 17.71 -14.86
C GLN A 222 10.83 16.28 -15.38
N LEU A 223 9.94 15.37 -14.95
CA LEU A 223 10.00 13.96 -15.31
C LEU A 223 9.05 13.63 -16.46
N ARG A 224 9.47 12.71 -17.33
CA ARG A 224 8.66 12.23 -18.47
C ARG A 224 8.81 10.72 -18.64
N GLY A 225 7.83 10.12 -19.32
CA GLY A 225 7.84 8.70 -19.69
C GLY A 225 8.14 7.80 -18.50
N ARG A 226 9.15 6.93 -18.67
CA ARG A 226 9.55 5.92 -17.67
C ARG A 226 9.95 6.51 -16.32
N ARG A 227 10.58 7.70 -16.29
CA ARG A 227 11.00 8.32 -15.03
C ARG A 227 9.82 8.82 -14.20
N LEU A 228 8.82 9.42 -14.86
CA LEU A 228 7.59 9.84 -14.18
C LEU A 228 6.80 8.63 -13.69
N LYS A 229 6.72 7.56 -14.50
CA LYS A 229 6.06 6.33 -14.10
C LYS A 229 6.78 5.66 -12.92
N ALA A 230 8.11 5.62 -12.90
CA ALA A 230 8.86 5.12 -11.75
C ALA A 230 8.57 5.92 -10.47
N LEU A 231 8.46 7.25 -10.55
CA LEU A 231 8.04 8.05 -9.40
C LEU A 231 6.62 7.69 -8.94
N GLU A 232 5.67 7.51 -9.87
CA GLU A 232 4.30 7.06 -9.57
C GLU A 232 4.30 5.75 -8.77
N GLU A 233 4.95 4.72 -9.31
CA GLU A 233 5.06 3.39 -8.71
C GLU A 233 5.72 3.46 -7.33
N THR A 234 6.81 4.22 -7.18
CA THR A 234 7.50 4.39 -5.90
C THR A 234 6.60 5.02 -4.84
N LEU A 235 5.89 6.12 -5.17
CA LEU A 235 5.05 6.80 -4.19
C LEU A 235 3.83 5.95 -3.80
N ASP A 236 3.25 5.23 -4.74
CA ASP A 236 2.12 4.32 -4.47
C ASP A 236 2.57 3.12 -3.63
N ALA A 237 3.76 2.58 -3.86
CA ALA A 237 4.35 1.56 -2.99
C ALA A 237 4.60 2.09 -1.56
N VAL A 238 5.07 3.33 -1.39
CA VAL A 238 5.18 3.97 -0.07
C VAL A 238 3.81 4.04 0.62
N THR A 239 2.76 4.39 -0.12
CA THR A 239 1.40 4.39 0.42
C THR A 239 0.97 2.98 0.83
N CYS A 240 1.20 1.96 -0.01
CA CYS A 240 0.88 0.57 0.32
C CYS A 240 1.58 0.11 1.61
N ALA A 241 2.87 0.44 1.76
CA ALA A 241 3.65 0.12 2.95
C ALA A 241 3.08 0.82 4.19
N TYR A 242 2.75 2.10 4.06
CA TYR A 242 2.20 2.88 5.16
C TYR A 242 0.80 2.41 5.56
N VAL A 243 -0.04 1.97 4.61
CA VAL A 243 -1.37 1.42 4.90
C VAL A 243 -1.26 0.19 5.80
N VAL A 244 -0.37 -0.75 5.50
CA VAL A 244 -0.22 -1.95 6.33
C VAL A 244 0.52 -1.69 7.64
N TRP A 245 1.45 -0.73 7.66
CA TRP A 245 2.03 -0.20 8.90
C TRP A 245 0.96 0.37 9.83
N PHE A 246 0.11 1.26 9.30
CA PHE A 246 -1.03 1.85 10.01
C PHE A 246 -1.99 0.77 10.51
N ALA A 247 -2.37 -0.17 9.65
CA ALA A 247 -3.31 -1.25 9.99
C ALA A 247 -2.78 -2.16 11.13
N TRP A 248 -1.51 -2.54 11.05
CA TRP A 248 -0.84 -3.35 12.07
C TRP A 248 -0.70 -2.60 13.41
N TYR A 249 -0.34 -1.31 13.35
CA TYR A 249 -0.14 -0.46 14.52
C TYR A 249 -1.45 -0.11 15.24
N ARG A 250 -2.51 0.21 14.48
CA ARG A 250 -3.81 0.64 15.03
C ARG A 250 -4.73 -0.53 15.34
N GLY A 251 -4.55 -1.65 14.65
CA GLY A 251 -5.31 -2.88 14.84
C GLY A 251 -6.61 -2.96 14.02
N PRO A 252 -7.32 -4.12 14.11
CA PRO A 252 -8.45 -4.45 13.24
C PRO A 252 -9.59 -3.43 13.21
N ARG A 253 -9.83 -2.73 14.32
CA ARG A 253 -10.89 -1.70 14.40
C ARG A 253 -10.63 -0.49 13.51
N TYR A 254 -9.43 -0.32 12.95
CA TYR A 254 -9.10 0.81 12.08
C TYR A 254 -8.92 0.37 10.62
N GLN A 255 -9.55 -0.74 10.23
CA GLN A 255 -9.43 -1.36 8.92
C GLN A 255 -10.82 -1.61 8.34
N ARG A 256 -11.17 -0.95 7.23
CA ARG A 256 -12.33 -1.32 6.43
C ARG A 256 -11.92 -2.43 5.48
N ILE A 257 -12.57 -3.58 5.59
CA ILE A 257 -12.34 -4.73 4.70
C ILE A 257 -13.55 -4.88 3.79
N TYR A 258 -13.31 -4.89 2.49
CA TYR A 258 -14.31 -5.21 1.47
C TYR A 258 -14.07 -6.62 0.97
N GLY A 259 -15.12 -7.41 0.75
CA GLY A 259 -15.00 -8.82 0.38
C GLY A 259 -14.47 -9.73 1.50
N SER A 260 -13.73 -10.78 1.13
CA SER A 260 -13.17 -11.76 2.07
C SER A 260 -11.87 -12.36 1.54
N VAL A 261 -11.00 -12.89 2.40
CA VAL A 261 -9.76 -13.53 1.94
C VAL A 261 -10.04 -14.67 0.94
N ALA A 262 -11.13 -15.41 1.10
CA ALA A 262 -11.50 -16.52 0.21
C ALA A 262 -11.96 -16.07 -1.19
N GLU A 263 -12.66 -14.93 -1.29
CA GLU A 263 -13.27 -14.46 -2.55
C GLU A 263 -12.54 -13.26 -3.18
N GLY A 264 -11.49 -12.77 -2.52
CA GLY A 264 -10.85 -11.48 -2.80
C GLY A 264 -11.29 -10.42 -1.82
N HIS A 265 -10.32 -9.68 -1.30
CA HIS A 265 -10.53 -8.63 -0.31
C HIS A 265 -9.82 -7.34 -0.73
N ILE A 266 -10.21 -6.21 -0.14
CA ILE A 266 -9.44 -4.96 -0.20
C ILE A 266 -9.47 -4.33 1.18
N LEU A 267 -8.29 -3.99 1.73
CA LEU A 267 -8.16 -3.22 2.95
C LEU A 267 -7.99 -1.73 2.65
N VAL A 268 -8.83 -0.92 3.30
CA VAL A 268 -8.70 0.55 3.33
C VAL A 268 -8.54 0.99 4.79
N PRO A 269 -7.53 1.80 5.15
CA PRO A 269 -7.36 2.28 6.51
C PRO A 269 -8.53 3.19 6.93
N SER A 270 -8.79 3.25 8.24
CA SER A 270 -9.78 4.16 8.82
C SER A 270 -9.15 4.98 9.94
N LEU A 271 -9.38 6.29 9.96
CA LEU A 271 -8.97 7.13 11.09
C LEU A 271 -9.90 6.97 12.31
N GLU A 272 -11.12 6.49 12.09
CA GLU A 272 -12.12 6.22 13.12
C GLU A 272 -12.35 4.71 13.26
N PRO A 273 -12.70 4.20 14.46
CA PRO A 273 -13.04 2.81 14.62
C PRO A 273 -14.21 2.39 13.71
N VAL A 274 -14.05 1.29 12.98
CA VAL A 274 -15.13 0.61 12.26
C VAL A 274 -15.86 -0.31 13.23
N ASN A 275 -17.15 -0.50 13.00
CA ASN A 275 -18.01 -1.40 13.79
C ASN A 275 -17.91 -2.83 13.29
#